data_AF-A0A920FYX5-F1
#
_entry.id   AF-A0A920FYX5-F1
#
_cell.length_a   1.000
_cell.length_b   1.000
_cell.length_c   1.000
_cell.angle_alpha   90.00
_cell.angle_beta   90.00
_cell.angle_gamma   90.00
#
_symmetry.space_group_name_H-M   'P 1'
#
loop_
_entity.id
_entity.type
_entity.pdbx_description
1 polymer ?
#
loop_
_entity_poly.entity_id
_entity_poly.type
_entity_poly.pdbx_seq_one_letter_code
_entity_poly.pdbx_strand_id
1 'polypeptide(L)'
;MGCGFHLKEKCFKKQLTQSQVYVTGEISLKLHKGNIIVMNRKSDYSLYNADLVSFEDTDTDYNQNDAGGFIKINSLRLKLLSNRKK
;
A
#
# COMPACT_ATOMS: atom_id res chain seq x y z
N MET A 1 7.21 -22.37 34.46
CA MET A 1 6.85 -21.04 33.92
C MET A 1 7.38 -20.96 32.49
N GLY A 2 6.56 -20.58 31.49
CA GLY A 2 7.05 -20.48 30.10
C GLY A 2 6.01 -20.46 28.97
N CYS A 3 4.70 -20.47 29.25
CA CYS A 3 3.68 -20.63 28.20
C CYS A 3 3.09 -19.30 27.64
N GLY A 4 3.59 -18.13 28.07
CA GLY A 4 3.03 -16.82 27.70
C GLY A 4 3.43 -16.27 26.32
N PHE A 5 4.54 -16.73 25.73
CA PHE A 5 5.04 -16.21 24.45
C PHE A 5 4.41 -16.87 23.23
N HIS A 6 3.87 -18.08 23.38
CA HIS A 6 3.47 -18.93 22.27
C HIS A 6 2.20 -18.44 21.56
N LEU A 7 1.23 -17.84 22.27
CA LEU A 7 -0.02 -17.37 21.66
C LEU A 7 0.19 -16.12 20.80
N LYS A 8 1.00 -15.15 21.29
CA LYS A 8 1.30 -13.92 20.56
C LYS A 8 2.11 -14.20 19.30
N GLU A 9 3.12 -15.06 19.42
CA GLU A 9 3.93 -15.50 18.28
C GLU A 9 3.08 -16.24 17.24
N LYS A 10 2.17 -17.12 17.68
CA LYS A 10 1.23 -17.80 16.78
C LYS A 10 0.30 -16.83 16.05
N CYS A 11 -0.27 -15.85 16.77
CA CYS A 11 -1.14 -14.84 16.18
C CYS A 11 -0.39 -14.02 15.12
N PHE A 12 0.83 -13.57 15.45
CA PHE A 12 1.66 -12.80 14.54
C PHE A 12 2.07 -13.60 13.31
N LYS A 13 2.51 -14.85 13.49
CA LYS A 13 2.81 -15.76 12.37
C LYS A 13 1.60 -15.99 11.47
N LYS A 14 0.40 -16.17 12.04
CA LYS A 14 -0.84 -16.32 11.27
C LYS A 14 -1.14 -15.09 10.43
N GLN A 15 -1.01 -13.90 11.01
CA GLN A 15 -1.24 -12.65 10.30
C GLN A 15 -0.21 -12.41 9.19
N LEU A 16 1.05 -12.78 9.42
CA LEU A 16 2.08 -12.77 8.38
C LEU A 16 1.71 -13.70 7.23
N THR A 17 1.36 -14.97 7.51
CA THR A 17 0.96 -15.91 6.46
C THR A 17 -0.24 -15.39 5.67
N GLN A 18 -1.23 -14.78 6.34
CA GLN A 18 -2.38 -14.17 5.67
C GLN A 18 -2.00 -13.00 4.76
N SER A 19 -1.08 -12.13 5.18
CA SER A 19 -0.64 -11.01 4.33
C SER A 19 0.17 -11.49 3.12
N GLN A 20 0.84 -12.64 3.19
CA GLN A 20 1.65 -13.18 2.08
C GLN A 20 0.84 -13.90 0.98
N VAL A 21 -0.47 -14.11 1.14
CA VAL A 21 -1.28 -14.93 0.21
C VAL A 21 -1.18 -14.47 -1.25
N TYR A 22 -1.13 -13.15 -1.49
CA TYR A 22 -1.05 -12.56 -2.84
C TYR A 22 0.34 -11.96 -3.14
N VAL A 23 1.32 -12.18 -2.26
CA VAL A 23 2.68 -11.68 -2.44
C VAL A 23 3.46 -12.67 -3.29
N THR A 24 3.12 -12.72 -4.57
CA THR A 24 3.76 -13.58 -5.57
C THR A 24 4.17 -12.72 -6.76
N GLY A 25 5.30 -13.05 -7.39
CA GLY A 25 5.80 -12.29 -8.53
C GLY A 25 7.31 -12.42 -8.72
N GLU A 26 7.79 -11.81 -9.78
CA GLU A 26 9.18 -11.78 -10.18
C GLU A 26 9.75 -10.37 -10.01
N ILE A 27 10.96 -10.29 -9.47
CA ILE A 27 11.68 -9.04 -9.27
C ILE A 27 13.05 -9.17 -9.94
N SER A 28 13.35 -8.25 -10.86
CA SER A 28 14.67 -8.17 -11.47
C SER A 28 15.56 -7.24 -10.66
N LEU A 29 16.70 -7.74 -10.20
CA LEU A 29 17.65 -7.00 -9.36
C LEU A 29 18.97 -6.80 -10.10
N LYS A 30 19.55 -5.60 -9.97
CA LYS A 30 20.91 -5.30 -10.41
C LYS A 30 21.82 -5.18 -9.20
N LEU A 31 22.83 -6.04 -9.15
CA LEU A 31 23.86 -6.04 -8.11
C LEU A 31 25.06 -5.23 -8.62
N HIS A 32 25.45 -4.19 -7.90
CA HIS A 32 26.57 -3.34 -8.30
C HIS A 32 27.36 -2.83 -7.09
N LYS A 33 28.64 -3.23 -7.00
CA LYS A 33 29.59 -2.79 -5.95
C LYS A 33 29.01 -2.85 -4.53
N GLY A 34 28.34 -3.95 -4.19
CA GLY A 34 27.70 -4.13 -2.88
C GLY A 34 26.32 -3.48 -2.73
N ASN A 35 25.81 -2.79 -3.76
CA ASN A 35 24.45 -2.26 -3.79
C ASN A 35 23.49 -3.20 -4.54
N ILE A 36 22.22 -3.21 -4.11
CA ILE A 36 21.13 -3.95 -4.73
C ILE A 36 20.11 -2.92 -5.26
N ILE A 37 19.89 -2.91 -6.57
CA ILE A 37 18.96 -1.98 -7.22
C ILE A 37 17.81 -2.79 -7.81
N VAL A 38 16.58 -2.44 -7.46
CA VAL A 38 15.37 -3.04 -8.05
C VAL A 38 15.15 -2.43 -9.42
N MET A 39 15.20 -3.25 -10.47
CA MET A 39 15.03 -2.81 -11.86
C MET A 39 13.59 -2.97 -12.34
N ASN A 40 12.96 -4.12 -12.05
CA ASN A 40 11.61 -4.41 -12.50
C ASN A 40 10.85 -5.24 -11.47
N ARG A 41 9.52 -5.12 -11.47
CA ARG A 41 8.59 -5.91 -10.65
C ARG A 41 7.42 -6.36 -11.52
N LYS A 42 7.12 -7.65 -11.51
CA LYS A 42 5.97 -8.22 -12.20
C LYS A 42 5.25 -9.17 -11.26
N SER A 43 3.92 -9.12 -11.23
CA SER A 43 3.08 -10.01 -10.43
C SER A 43 1.75 -10.20 -11.13
N ASP A 44 1.25 -11.43 -11.17
CA ASP A 44 -0.09 -11.72 -11.67
C ASP A 44 -1.20 -11.21 -10.73
N TYR A 45 -0.84 -10.92 -9.46
CA TYR A 45 -1.70 -10.32 -8.45
C TYR A 45 -1.32 -8.86 -8.17
N SER A 46 -0.75 -8.19 -9.17
CA SER A 46 -0.37 -6.77 -9.05
C SER A 46 -1.60 -5.90 -8.80
N LEU A 47 -1.58 -5.15 -7.71
CA LEU A 47 -2.56 -4.08 -7.45
C LEU A 47 -2.27 -2.81 -8.26
N TYR A 48 -1.14 -2.77 -8.98
CA TYR A 48 -0.85 -1.69 -9.91
C TYR A 48 -1.67 -1.88 -11.19
N ASN A 49 -2.49 -0.89 -11.52
CA ASN A 49 -3.23 -0.82 -12.77
C ASN A 49 -2.70 0.38 -13.58
N ALA A 50 -2.16 0.10 -14.77
CA ALA A 50 -1.56 1.13 -15.63
C ALA A 50 -2.60 2.12 -16.16
N ASP A 51 -3.82 1.67 -16.42
CA ASP A 51 -4.87 2.50 -17.01
C ASP A 51 -5.36 3.55 -16.00
N LEU A 52 -5.49 3.17 -14.71
CA LEU A 52 -5.85 4.11 -13.63
C LEU A 52 -4.79 5.17 -13.33
N VAL A 53 -3.51 4.88 -13.65
CA VAL A 53 -2.37 5.76 -13.35
C VAL A 53 -1.99 6.60 -14.57
N SER A 54 -2.45 6.21 -15.76
CA SER A 54 -2.16 6.93 -17.00
C SER A 54 -2.79 8.32 -16.98
N PHE A 55 -2.08 9.28 -17.54
CA PHE A 55 -2.59 10.62 -17.79
C PHE A 55 -3.28 10.74 -19.15
N GLU A 56 -3.33 9.65 -19.92
CA GLU A 56 -4.01 9.60 -21.20
C GLU A 56 -5.52 9.45 -20.97
N ASP A 57 -6.33 10.21 -21.71
CA ASP A 57 -7.80 10.19 -21.70
C ASP A 57 -8.34 8.85 -22.25
N THR A 58 -8.02 7.77 -21.54
CA THR A 58 -8.63 6.46 -21.71
C THR A 58 -9.86 6.40 -20.83
N ASP A 59 -10.88 5.69 -21.32
CA ASP A 59 -12.18 5.46 -20.68
C ASP A 59 -11.97 4.66 -19.38
N THR A 60 -11.53 5.37 -18.34
CA THR A 60 -11.11 4.83 -17.06
C THR A 60 -12.19 5.13 -16.04
N ASP A 61 -12.45 4.17 -15.14
CA ASP A 61 -13.44 4.30 -14.06
C ASP A 61 -13.06 5.37 -13.00
N TYR A 62 -11.99 6.17 -13.23
CA TYR A 62 -11.51 7.16 -12.28
C TYR A 62 -12.05 8.56 -12.57
N ASN A 63 -13.00 9.02 -11.74
CA ASN A 63 -13.51 10.39 -11.80
C ASN A 63 -12.69 11.35 -10.93
N GLN A 64 -11.92 12.23 -11.56
CA GLN A 64 -11.09 13.23 -10.87
C GLN A 64 -11.89 14.18 -9.97
N ASN A 65 -13.19 14.41 -10.26
CA ASN A 65 -14.02 15.31 -9.46
C ASN A 65 -14.23 14.81 -8.02
N ASP A 66 -14.19 13.50 -7.80
CA ASP A 66 -14.40 12.89 -6.48
C ASP A 66 -13.24 13.18 -5.52
N ALA A 67 -12.05 13.48 -6.05
CA ALA A 67 -10.88 13.85 -5.25
C ALA A 67 -11.14 15.09 -4.39
N GLY A 68 -11.91 16.06 -4.90
CA GLY A 68 -12.27 17.26 -4.17
C GLY A 68 -13.12 16.97 -2.93
N GLY A 69 -14.06 16.03 -3.02
CA GLY A 69 -14.86 15.55 -1.90
C GLY A 69 -14.00 14.82 -0.85
N PHE A 70 -13.15 13.91 -1.31
CA PHE A 70 -12.24 13.15 -0.46
C PHE A 70 -11.29 14.05 0.36
N ILE A 71 -10.66 15.04 -0.28
CA ILE A 71 -9.76 16.00 0.39
C ILE A 71 -10.53 16.80 1.46
N LYS A 72 -11.75 17.24 1.17
CA LYS A 72 -12.57 18.00 2.12
C LYS A 72 -12.91 17.17 3.35
N ILE A 73 -13.33 15.92 3.18
CA ILE A 73 -13.68 15.04 4.30
C ILE A 73 -12.44 14.70 5.14
N ASN A 74 -11.34 14.31 4.50
CA ASN A 74 -10.13 13.92 5.23
C ASN A 74 -9.49 15.12 5.98
N SER A 75 -9.55 16.32 5.39
CA SER A 75 -9.05 17.54 6.03
C SER A 75 -9.95 18.08 7.16
N LEU A 76 -11.19 17.62 7.28
CA LEU A 76 -12.15 18.12 8.27
C LEU A 76 -11.62 18.00 9.71
N ARG A 77 -11.05 16.83 10.07
CA ARG A 77 -10.46 16.60 11.40
C ARG A 77 -9.35 17.58 11.70
N LEU A 78 -8.49 17.87 10.72
CA LEU A 78 -7.37 18.79 10.88
C LEU A 78 -7.85 20.24 11.05
N LYS A 79 -8.87 20.66 10.30
CA LYS A 79 -9.49 21.98 10.43
C LYS A 79 -10.12 22.18 11.81
N LEU A 80 -10.84 21.18 12.33
CA LEU A 80 -11.44 21.23 13.67
C LEU A 80 -10.37 21.36 14.78
N LEU A 81 -9.27 20.60 14.66
CA LEU A 81 -8.14 20.70 15.60
C LEU A 81 -7.45 22.07 15.53
N SER A 82 -7.31 22.64 14.33
CA SER A 82 -6.75 23.99 14.16
C SER A 82 -7.64 25.06 14.78
N ASN A 83 -8.96 24.95 14.62
CA ASN A 83 -9.91 25.91 15.16
C ASN A 83 -10.01 25.85 16.70
N ARG A 84 -9.73 24.69 17.31
CA ARG A 84 -9.67 24.54 18.77
C ARG A 84 -8.44 25.20 19.43
N LYS A 85 -7.37 25.42 18.66
CA LYS A 85 -6.14 26.08 19.14
C LYS A 85 -6.14 27.60 18.93
N LYS A 86 -7.18 28.15 18.31
CA LYS A 86 -7.51 29.58 18.33
C LYS A 86 -8.38 29.89 19.54
#